data_AF-A0A2N3HPY9-F1
#
_entry.id   AF-A0A2N3HPY9-F1
#
_cell.length_a   1.000
_cell.length_b   1.000
_cell.length_c   1.000
_cell.angle_alpha   90.00
_cell.angle_beta   90.00
_cell.angle_gamma   90.00
#
_symmetry.space_group_name_H-M   'P 1'
#
loop_
_entity.id
_entity.type
_entity.pdbx_description
1 polymer ?
#
loop_
_entity_poly.entity_id
_entity_poly.type
_entity_poly.pdbx_seq_one_letter_code
_entity_poly.pdbx_strand_id
1 'polypeptide(L)'
;MSCLLVVLLFGCNELNPKGEKEVGKFVKQWNDDHTQLKFPYLERYYMDVVTYYGKERNKSQVQQDKHLLFQQFPDYTQRILNDKLVITKEAGSYLVAFTKQVKYNGIEANYDSYLSVMIKNGAFKILREGVAENAKNLDAPIFPDARENNTSISNRRQLFGDFNGDGISDYASVISPELLSATETDTQNSDTVECKGGCNSVIIFSNKDLEAITIKGAYQSQLENLKDLNSDGADEIGFWDIKPTTKSLYVFNASTGTLLTKPIVINTTVHKNLKLIDVFKKTGTNKITVTYSAEANGKWVLKSEVIVLD
;
A
#
# COMPACT_ATOMS: atom_id res chain seq x y z
N MET A 1 -37.87 -29.56 -54.48
CA MET A 1 -38.30 -28.86 -53.25
C MET A 1 -37.46 -29.37 -52.10
N SER A 2 -36.54 -28.55 -51.61
CA SER A 2 -35.79 -28.84 -50.38
C SER A 2 -35.52 -27.49 -49.73
N CYS A 3 -36.17 -27.23 -48.59
CA CYS A 3 -35.86 -26.09 -47.72
C CYS A 3 -35.25 -26.67 -46.45
N LEU A 4 -33.93 -26.55 -46.36
CA LEU A 4 -33.15 -26.84 -45.16
C LEU A 4 -33.23 -25.60 -44.25
N LEU A 5 -33.91 -25.71 -43.12
CA LEU A 5 -33.93 -24.67 -42.08
C LEU A 5 -32.76 -24.95 -41.13
N VAL A 6 -31.70 -24.15 -41.21
CA VAL A 6 -30.58 -24.19 -40.26
C VAL A 6 -30.89 -23.23 -39.12
N VAL A 7 -31.18 -23.78 -37.94
CA VAL A 7 -31.30 -23.01 -36.70
C VAL A 7 -29.90 -22.89 -36.08
N LEU A 8 -29.31 -21.70 -36.19
CA LEU A 8 -28.10 -21.34 -35.45
C LEU A 8 -28.47 -21.06 -33.98
N LEU A 9 -28.25 -22.06 -33.13
CA LEU A 9 -28.22 -21.87 -31.67
C LEU A 9 -26.92 -21.12 -31.32
N PHE A 10 -27.01 -19.80 -31.23
CA PHE A 10 -26.02 -19.01 -30.49
C PHE A 10 -26.20 -19.33 -29.00
N GLY A 11 -25.39 -20.26 -28.50
CA GLY A 11 -25.20 -20.45 -27.07
C GLY A 11 -24.51 -19.21 -26.50
N CYS A 12 -25.28 -18.28 -25.95
CA CYS A 12 -24.77 -17.37 -24.95
C CYS A 12 -24.22 -18.23 -23.81
N ASN A 13 -22.91 -18.17 -23.55
CA ASN A 13 -22.38 -18.57 -22.26
C ASN A 13 -22.96 -17.62 -21.22
N GLU A 14 -24.14 -17.95 -20.68
CA GLU A 14 -24.66 -17.33 -19.47
C GLU A 14 -23.63 -17.57 -18.36
N LEU A 15 -22.84 -16.53 -18.07
CA LEU A 15 -22.10 -16.43 -16.83
C LEU A 15 -23.11 -16.60 -15.70
N ASN A 16 -23.07 -17.76 -15.04
CA ASN A 16 -23.91 -18.07 -13.90
C ASN A 16 -23.95 -16.85 -12.97
N PRO A 17 -25.12 -16.23 -12.71
CA PRO A 17 -25.18 -14.99 -11.97
C PRO A 17 -24.66 -15.24 -10.56
N LYS A 18 -23.55 -14.57 -10.19
CA LYS A 18 -22.98 -14.69 -8.85
C LYS A 18 -24.04 -14.25 -7.83
N GLY A 19 -24.39 -15.14 -6.92
CA GLY A 19 -25.48 -14.97 -5.96
C GLY A 19 -24.98 -14.79 -4.52
N GLU A 20 -25.91 -14.90 -3.56
CA GLU A 20 -25.66 -14.69 -2.13
C GLU A 20 -24.60 -15.64 -1.56
N LYS A 21 -24.57 -16.89 -2.05
CA LYS A 21 -23.57 -17.88 -1.63
C LYS A 21 -22.16 -17.45 -2.00
N GLU A 22 -21.96 -16.92 -3.21
CA GLU A 22 -20.68 -16.43 -3.69
C GLU A 22 -20.26 -15.14 -2.97
N VAL A 23 -21.22 -14.26 -2.65
CA VAL A 23 -20.99 -13.08 -1.81
C VAL A 23 -20.54 -13.48 -0.40
N GLY A 24 -21.19 -14.46 0.21
CA GLY A 24 -20.81 -14.98 1.53
C GLY A 24 -19.39 -15.53 1.55
N LYS A 25 -18.99 -16.29 0.52
CA LYS A 25 -17.60 -16.75 0.36
C LYS A 25 -16.60 -15.61 0.22
N PHE A 26 -16.95 -14.59 -0.58
CA PHE A 26 -16.11 -13.41 -0.77
C PHE A 26 -15.88 -12.66 0.54
N VAL A 27 -16.93 -12.43 1.34
CA VAL A 27 -16.82 -11.74 2.62
C VAL A 27 -16.02 -12.54 3.64
N LYS A 28 -16.20 -13.87 3.69
CA LYS A 28 -15.37 -14.73 4.54
C LYS A 28 -13.89 -14.68 4.14
N GLN A 29 -13.60 -14.77 2.85
CA GLN A 29 -12.21 -14.67 2.38
C GLN A 29 -11.58 -13.30 2.69
N TRP A 30 -12.33 -12.20 2.50
CA TRP A 30 -11.88 -10.86 2.90
C TRP A 30 -11.59 -10.79 4.41
N ASN A 31 -12.45 -11.40 5.24
CA ASN A 31 -12.22 -11.48 6.68
C ASN A 31 -10.94 -12.25 7.01
N ASP A 32 -10.77 -13.44 6.42
CA ASP A 32 -9.64 -14.35 6.68
C ASP A 32 -8.30 -13.80 6.15
N ASP A 33 -8.34 -12.88 5.19
CA ASP A 33 -7.16 -12.19 4.67
C ASP A 33 -6.68 -11.04 5.58
N HIS A 34 -7.38 -10.71 6.67
CA HIS A 34 -6.91 -9.75 7.67
C HIS A 34 -5.91 -10.38 8.63
N THR A 35 -4.71 -10.64 8.09
CA THR A 35 -3.55 -11.22 8.80
C THR A 35 -2.30 -10.42 8.46
N GLN A 36 -1.26 -10.52 9.30
CA GLN A 36 0.04 -9.88 9.06
C GLN A 36 0.64 -10.21 7.68
N LEU A 37 0.41 -11.43 7.16
CA LEU A 37 0.94 -11.84 5.87
C LEU A 37 0.14 -11.27 4.68
N LYS A 38 -1.17 -11.12 4.83
CA LYS A 38 -2.07 -10.84 3.70
C LYS A 38 -2.62 -9.43 3.68
N PHE A 39 -2.50 -8.67 4.78
CA PHE A 39 -3.01 -7.31 4.84
C PHE A 39 -2.46 -6.39 3.73
N PRO A 40 -1.21 -6.52 3.22
CA PRO A 40 -0.71 -5.64 2.15
C PRO A 40 -1.48 -5.78 0.83
N TYR A 41 -2.25 -6.86 0.66
CA TYR A 41 -2.99 -7.15 -0.56
C TYR A 41 -4.49 -6.89 -0.43
N LEU A 42 -4.97 -6.29 0.67
CA LEU A 42 -6.40 -6.10 0.92
C LEU A 42 -7.07 -5.14 -0.07
N GLU A 43 -6.33 -4.21 -0.67
CA GLU A 43 -6.85 -3.26 -1.67
C GLU A 43 -7.55 -3.95 -2.84
N ARG A 44 -7.16 -5.20 -3.15
CA ARG A 44 -7.78 -6.00 -4.21
C ARG A 44 -9.26 -6.29 -3.98
N TYR A 45 -9.72 -6.23 -2.73
CA TYR A 45 -11.13 -6.43 -2.38
C TYR A 45 -11.98 -5.19 -2.64
N TYR A 46 -11.38 -4.01 -2.77
CA TYR A 46 -12.10 -2.74 -2.76
C TYR A 46 -12.32 -2.15 -4.17
N MET A 47 -13.40 -1.38 -4.30
CA MET A 47 -13.62 -0.46 -5.42
C MET A 47 -12.57 0.66 -5.42
N ASP A 48 -12.36 1.32 -6.56
CA ASP A 48 -11.39 2.43 -6.64
C ASP A 48 -11.74 3.59 -5.69
N VAL A 49 -13.04 3.82 -5.45
CA VAL A 49 -13.61 4.71 -4.44
C VAL A 49 -14.57 3.90 -3.56
N VAL A 50 -14.47 4.10 -2.25
CA VAL A 50 -15.16 3.33 -1.21
C VAL A 50 -15.73 4.30 -0.17
N THR A 51 -16.97 4.09 0.26
CA THR A 51 -17.46 4.71 1.51
C THR A 51 -16.94 3.89 2.69
N TYR A 52 -15.88 4.37 3.33
CA TYR A 52 -15.14 3.69 4.38
C TYR A 52 -15.37 4.40 5.72
N TYR A 53 -16.09 3.74 6.63
CA TYR A 53 -16.51 4.26 7.94
C TYR A 53 -17.13 5.66 7.85
N GLY A 54 -18.05 5.84 6.90
CA GLY A 54 -18.79 7.10 6.72
C GLY A 54 -18.08 8.17 5.88
N LYS A 55 -16.82 7.97 5.48
CA LYS A 55 -16.05 8.91 4.64
C LYS A 55 -15.70 8.28 3.29
N GLU A 56 -15.71 9.07 2.22
CA GLU A 56 -15.20 8.60 0.93
C GLU A 56 -13.67 8.48 0.96
N ARG A 57 -13.15 7.35 0.48
CA ARG A 57 -11.72 7.04 0.38
C ARG A 57 -11.44 6.36 -0.95
N ASN A 58 -10.24 6.56 -1.49
CA ASN A 58 -9.75 5.68 -2.54
C ASN A 58 -9.19 4.37 -1.95
N LYS A 59 -9.12 3.30 -2.75
CA LYS A 59 -8.62 1.99 -2.28
C LYS A 59 -7.23 2.03 -1.65
N SER A 60 -6.34 2.90 -2.13
CA SER A 60 -4.99 3.04 -1.58
C SER A 60 -5.00 3.70 -0.20
N GLN A 61 -5.92 4.63 0.06
CA GLN A 61 -6.15 5.19 1.39
C GLN A 61 -6.73 4.15 2.35
N VAL A 62 -7.66 3.30 1.88
CA VAL A 62 -8.17 2.17 2.67
C VAL A 62 -7.02 1.22 3.02
N GLN A 63 -6.21 0.85 2.04
CA GLN A 63 -5.03 0.02 2.25
C GLN A 63 -4.06 0.63 3.25
N GLN A 64 -3.83 1.94 3.16
CA GLN A 64 -2.96 2.64 4.09
C GLN A 64 -3.51 2.63 5.52
N ASP A 65 -4.81 2.84 5.71
CA ASP A 65 -5.43 2.69 7.04
C ASP A 65 -5.30 1.27 7.60
N LYS A 66 -5.47 0.24 6.76
CA LYS A 66 -5.24 -1.16 7.17
C LYS A 66 -3.77 -1.39 7.54
N HIS A 67 -2.81 -0.82 6.80
CA HIS A 67 -1.39 -0.87 7.20
C HIS A 67 -1.19 -0.27 8.60
N LEU A 68 -1.75 0.92 8.85
CA LEU A 68 -1.64 1.58 10.15
C LEU A 68 -2.26 0.75 11.29
N LEU A 69 -3.40 0.10 11.03
CA LEU A 69 -4.04 -0.81 11.98
C LEU A 69 -3.09 -1.96 12.39
N PHE A 70 -2.52 -2.67 11.42
CA PHE A 70 -1.62 -3.80 11.68
C PHE A 70 -0.25 -3.37 12.23
N GLN A 71 0.21 -2.15 11.93
CA GLN A 71 1.40 -1.55 12.54
C GLN A 71 1.17 -1.22 14.02
N GLN A 72 0.04 -0.59 14.33
CA GLN A 72 -0.28 -0.16 15.70
C GLN A 72 -0.67 -1.35 16.59
N PHE A 73 -1.27 -2.38 16.01
CA PHE A 73 -1.74 -3.57 16.70
C PHE A 73 -1.23 -4.84 15.99
N PRO A 74 0.03 -5.24 16.23
CA PRO A 74 0.59 -6.43 15.58
C PRO A 74 -0.17 -7.73 15.88
N ASP A 75 -0.81 -7.80 17.05
CA ASP A 75 -1.66 -8.91 17.49
C ASP A 75 -3.11 -8.78 17.01
N TYR A 76 -3.43 -7.79 16.16
CA TYR A 76 -4.78 -7.60 15.65
C TYR A 76 -5.26 -8.84 14.90
N THR A 77 -6.42 -9.33 15.31
CA THR A 77 -7.18 -10.36 14.60
C THR A 77 -8.63 -9.94 14.46
N GLN A 78 -9.29 -10.45 13.42
CA GLN A 78 -10.74 -10.35 13.30
C GLN A 78 -11.38 -11.66 12.86
N ARG A 79 -12.65 -11.83 13.21
CA ARG A 79 -13.49 -12.91 12.71
C ARG A 79 -14.95 -12.50 12.64
N ILE A 80 -15.69 -13.17 11.78
CA ILE A 80 -17.16 -13.09 11.75
C ILE A 80 -17.70 -13.99 12.87
N LEU A 81 -18.39 -13.40 13.83
CA LEU A 81 -18.89 -14.13 15.00
C LEU A 81 -19.92 -15.19 14.58
N ASN A 82 -19.69 -16.44 15.00
CA ASN A 82 -20.53 -17.61 14.71
C ASN A 82 -20.72 -17.89 13.20
N ASP A 83 -19.85 -17.38 12.33
CA ASP A 83 -19.97 -17.56 10.87
C ASP A 83 -21.28 -17.02 10.27
N LYS A 84 -21.99 -16.14 11.00
CA LYS A 84 -23.31 -15.63 10.61
C LYS A 84 -23.18 -14.38 9.76
N LEU A 85 -23.75 -14.45 8.56
CA LEU A 85 -23.91 -13.33 7.64
C LEU A 85 -25.41 -13.15 7.34
N VAL A 86 -25.88 -11.91 7.33
CA VAL A 86 -27.18 -11.54 6.78
C VAL A 86 -26.92 -10.85 5.45
N ILE A 87 -27.34 -11.46 4.35
CA ILE A 87 -27.13 -10.95 3.00
C ILE A 87 -28.47 -10.46 2.46
N THR A 88 -28.54 -9.18 2.13
CA THR A 88 -29.70 -8.54 1.53
C THR A 88 -29.32 -8.06 0.14
N LYS A 89 -30.05 -8.51 -0.88
CA LYS A 89 -29.87 -8.01 -2.25
C LYS A 89 -30.44 -6.60 -2.36
N GLU A 90 -29.62 -5.67 -2.82
CA GLU A 90 -30.00 -4.30 -3.15
C GLU A 90 -29.88 -4.08 -4.68
N ALA A 91 -30.42 -2.98 -5.20
CA ALA A 91 -30.37 -2.69 -6.62
C ALA A 91 -28.91 -2.54 -7.12
N GLY A 92 -28.37 -3.61 -7.71
CA GLY A 92 -27.01 -3.66 -8.27
C GLY A 92 -25.90 -4.01 -7.27
N SER A 93 -26.23 -4.35 -6.02
CA SER A 93 -25.26 -4.70 -4.98
C SER A 93 -25.86 -5.67 -3.95
N TYR A 94 -25.06 -6.07 -2.98
CA TYR A 94 -25.45 -6.87 -1.83
C TYR A 94 -25.01 -6.15 -0.57
N LEU A 95 -25.93 -5.91 0.36
CA LEU A 95 -25.61 -5.52 1.72
C LEU A 95 -25.36 -6.78 2.55
N VAL A 96 -24.21 -6.86 3.20
CA VAL A 96 -23.81 -7.98 4.05
C VAL A 96 -23.60 -7.46 5.45
N ALA A 97 -24.51 -7.77 6.36
CA ALA A 97 -24.43 -7.41 7.77
C ALA A 97 -23.93 -8.59 8.62
N PHE A 98 -23.07 -8.32 9.59
CA PHE A 98 -22.47 -9.33 10.46
C PHE A 98 -21.88 -8.72 11.73
N THR A 99 -21.74 -9.52 12.78
CA THR A 99 -20.99 -9.10 13.97
C THR A 99 -19.52 -9.43 13.78
N LYS A 100 -18.69 -8.40 13.68
CA LYS A 100 -17.23 -8.51 13.62
C LYS A 100 -16.69 -8.60 15.03
N GLN A 101 -16.06 -9.71 15.38
CA GLN A 101 -15.24 -9.79 16.59
C GLN A 101 -13.80 -9.43 16.25
N VAL A 102 -13.19 -8.58 17.06
CA VAL A 102 -11.78 -8.21 16.96
C VAL A 102 -11.04 -8.54 18.25
N LYS A 103 -9.74 -8.82 18.14
CA LYS A 103 -8.83 -8.87 19.28
C LYS A 103 -7.58 -8.05 19.00
N TYR A 104 -7.11 -7.27 19.96
CA TYR A 104 -5.89 -6.46 19.87
C TYR A 104 -5.48 -5.98 21.27
N ASN A 105 -4.18 -5.92 21.57
CA ASN A 105 -3.64 -5.53 22.88
C ASN A 105 -4.37 -6.15 24.09
N GLY A 106 -4.76 -7.43 23.98
CA GLY A 106 -5.53 -8.12 25.02
C GLY A 106 -7.01 -7.71 25.17
N ILE A 107 -7.49 -6.77 24.34
CA ILE A 107 -8.90 -6.39 24.24
C ILE A 107 -9.60 -7.35 23.28
N GLU A 108 -10.80 -7.79 23.64
CA GLU A 108 -11.73 -8.49 22.75
C GLU A 108 -13.03 -7.69 22.67
N ALA A 109 -13.47 -7.35 21.46
CA ALA A 109 -14.65 -6.51 21.25
C ALA A 109 -15.46 -6.99 20.04
N ASN A 110 -16.77 -6.73 20.07
CA ASN A 110 -17.70 -7.10 19.01
C ASN A 110 -18.36 -5.83 18.45
N TYR A 111 -18.43 -5.74 17.12
CA TYR A 111 -19.02 -4.61 16.41
C TYR A 111 -19.98 -5.09 15.32
N ASP A 112 -21.22 -4.65 15.38
CA ASP A 112 -22.16 -4.86 14.28
C ASP A 112 -21.70 -4.05 13.08
N SER A 113 -21.29 -4.78 12.05
CA SER A 113 -20.55 -4.28 10.89
C SER A 113 -21.30 -4.63 9.61
N TYR A 114 -20.99 -3.91 8.54
CA TYR A 114 -21.52 -4.23 7.23
C TYR A 114 -20.51 -4.00 6.12
N LEU A 115 -20.70 -4.74 5.03
CA LEU A 115 -20.11 -4.47 3.73
C LEU A 115 -21.21 -4.29 2.69
N SER A 116 -21.05 -3.34 1.78
CA SER A 116 -21.80 -3.32 0.53
C SER A 116 -20.90 -3.82 -0.58
N VAL A 117 -21.30 -4.91 -1.24
CA VAL A 117 -20.51 -5.64 -2.23
C VAL A 117 -21.20 -5.57 -3.58
N MET A 118 -20.47 -5.24 -4.64
CA MET A 118 -21.00 -5.24 -6.01
C MET A 118 -20.08 -5.99 -6.96
N ILE A 119 -20.58 -6.35 -8.14
CA ILE A 119 -19.78 -6.99 -9.18
C ILE A 119 -19.26 -5.92 -10.14
N LYS A 120 -17.94 -5.82 -10.29
CA LYS A 120 -17.27 -4.96 -11.29
C LYS A 120 -16.29 -5.83 -12.08
N ASN A 121 -16.36 -5.78 -13.41
CA ASN A 121 -15.51 -6.56 -14.32
C ASN A 121 -15.48 -8.06 -13.97
N GLY A 122 -16.65 -8.63 -13.62
CA GLY A 122 -16.77 -10.05 -13.26
C GLY A 122 -16.22 -10.42 -11.88
N ALA A 123 -15.70 -9.48 -11.07
CA ALA A 123 -15.19 -9.73 -9.72
C ALA A 123 -16.04 -8.99 -8.66
N PHE A 124 -16.15 -9.57 -7.47
CA PHE A 124 -16.75 -8.86 -6.33
C PHE A 124 -15.81 -7.77 -5.82
N LYS A 125 -16.39 -6.63 -5.46
CA LYS A 125 -15.69 -5.47 -4.91
C LYS A 125 -16.51 -4.84 -3.81
N ILE A 126 -15.83 -4.37 -2.77
CA ILE A 126 -16.40 -3.64 -1.65
C ILE A 126 -16.58 -2.19 -2.06
N LEU A 127 -17.83 -1.73 -2.03
CA LEU A 127 -18.24 -0.35 -2.25
C LEU A 127 -18.35 0.41 -0.92
N ARG A 128 -18.77 -0.26 0.15
CA ARG A 128 -18.91 0.34 1.48
C ARG A 128 -18.40 -0.63 2.55
N GLU A 129 -17.67 -0.11 3.53
CA GLU A 129 -17.30 -0.81 4.77
C GLU A 129 -17.62 0.10 5.95
N GLY A 130 -18.30 -0.42 6.96
CA GLY A 130 -18.62 0.36 8.14
C GLY A 130 -19.18 -0.47 9.29
N VAL A 131 -19.61 0.26 10.32
CA VAL A 131 -20.29 -0.23 11.51
C VAL A 131 -21.70 0.38 11.55
N ALA A 132 -22.62 -0.29 12.24
CA ALA A 132 -23.97 0.22 12.46
C ALA A 132 -23.94 1.62 13.10
N GLU A 133 -24.88 2.49 12.72
CA GLU A 133 -24.92 3.89 13.18
C GLU A 133 -25.01 4.05 14.71
N ASN A 134 -25.59 3.05 15.38
CA ASN A 134 -25.75 2.99 16.83
C ASN A 134 -24.64 2.16 17.53
N ALA A 135 -23.58 1.79 16.80
CA ALA A 135 -22.47 1.06 17.37
C ALA A 135 -21.78 1.88 18.48
N LYS A 136 -21.45 1.21 19.58
CA LYS A 136 -20.76 1.81 20.72
C LYS A 136 -19.24 1.69 20.54
N ASN A 137 -18.49 2.51 21.28
CA ASN A 137 -17.02 2.45 21.35
C ASN A 137 -16.33 2.67 19.98
N LEU A 138 -16.86 3.61 19.17
CA LEU A 138 -16.29 3.99 17.87
C LEU A 138 -15.06 4.90 17.98
N ASP A 139 -14.78 5.37 19.19
CA ASP A 139 -13.53 6.04 19.60
C ASP A 139 -12.37 5.05 19.80
N ALA A 140 -12.61 3.74 19.69
CA ALA A 140 -11.55 2.74 19.79
C ALA A 140 -10.45 3.00 18.76
N PRO A 141 -9.16 2.81 19.12
CA PRO A 141 -8.03 3.17 18.26
C PRO A 141 -7.89 2.28 17.02
N ILE A 142 -8.71 1.23 16.92
CA ILE A 142 -8.83 0.37 15.73
C ILE A 142 -9.69 0.99 14.61
N PHE A 143 -10.40 2.09 14.87
CA PHE A 143 -11.17 2.79 13.84
C PHE A 143 -10.34 3.87 13.13
N PRO A 144 -10.62 4.14 11.84
CA PRO A 144 -9.84 5.10 11.06
C PRO A 144 -9.82 6.51 11.67
N ASP A 145 -10.97 6.97 12.15
CA ASP A 145 -11.11 8.32 12.73
C ASP A 145 -10.23 8.54 13.97
N ALA A 146 -10.04 7.50 14.80
CA ALA A 146 -9.15 7.55 15.95
C ALA A 146 -7.66 7.55 15.55
N ARG A 147 -7.31 6.97 14.39
CA ARG A 147 -5.94 6.98 13.85
C ARG A 147 -5.60 8.25 13.08
N GLU A 148 -6.57 8.87 12.43
CA GLU A 148 -6.38 10.13 11.69
C GLU A 148 -5.97 11.29 12.57
N ASN A 149 -6.44 11.29 13.82
CA ASN A 149 -6.10 12.32 14.80
C ASN A 149 -4.75 12.08 15.50
N ASN A 150 -4.13 10.91 15.30
CA ASN A 150 -2.80 10.59 15.84
C ASN A 150 -1.71 10.90 14.81
N THR A 151 -1.36 12.18 14.68
CA THR A 151 -0.24 12.71 13.87
C THR A 151 1.12 12.09 14.20
N SER A 152 1.24 11.36 15.32
CA SER A 152 2.43 10.65 15.79
C SER A 152 2.77 9.37 15.01
N ILE A 153 1.83 8.75 14.28
CA ILE A 153 2.11 7.52 13.50
C ILE A 153 2.80 7.83 12.15
N SER A 154 2.76 9.09 11.70
CA SER A 154 3.45 9.51 10.46
C SER A 154 4.98 9.36 10.53
N ASN A 155 5.56 9.28 11.73
CA ASN A 155 7.01 9.20 11.96
C ASN A 155 7.56 7.78 12.13
N ARG A 156 6.72 6.73 12.05
CA ARG A 156 7.18 5.32 12.06
C ARG A 156 6.48 4.50 10.99
N ARG A 157 6.55 4.95 9.74
CA ARG A 157 6.11 4.13 8.60
C ARG A 157 7.01 2.88 8.54
N GLN A 158 6.48 1.75 8.99
CA GLN A 158 7.11 0.45 8.89
C GLN A 158 6.81 -0.15 7.51
N LEU A 159 7.86 -0.48 6.75
CA LEU A 159 7.80 -1.25 5.52
C LEU A 159 8.09 -2.71 5.85
N PHE A 160 7.16 -3.62 5.57
CA PHE A 160 7.36 -5.05 5.83
C PHE A 160 7.99 -5.77 4.63
N GLY A 161 8.83 -6.76 4.89
CA GLY A 161 9.54 -7.57 3.89
C GLY A 161 10.41 -8.64 4.52
N ASP A 162 10.84 -9.60 3.71
CA ASP A 162 11.82 -10.63 4.11
C ASP A 162 13.23 -10.10 3.82
N PHE A 163 13.72 -9.14 4.60
CA PHE A 163 14.92 -8.36 4.26
C PHE A 163 16.25 -9.11 4.49
N ASN A 164 16.22 -10.21 5.24
CA ASN A 164 17.36 -11.08 5.51
C ASN A 164 17.25 -12.45 4.79
N GLY A 165 16.16 -12.72 4.08
CA GLY A 165 15.97 -13.92 3.25
C GLY A 165 15.75 -15.21 4.02
N ASP A 166 15.21 -15.14 5.25
CA ASP A 166 14.95 -16.32 6.09
C ASP A 166 13.52 -16.87 5.93
N GLY A 167 12.70 -16.23 5.09
CA GLY A 167 11.29 -16.58 4.87
C GLY A 167 10.33 -16.01 5.91
N ILE A 168 10.81 -15.23 6.88
CA ILE A 168 10.03 -14.60 7.95
C ILE A 168 9.93 -13.10 7.67
N SER A 169 8.71 -12.55 7.80
CA SER A 169 8.52 -11.12 7.58
C SER A 169 9.13 -10.29 8.71
N ASP A 170 10.02 -9.40 8.33
CA ASP A 170 10.59 -8.32 9.13
C ASP A 170 9.96 -6.97 8.76
N TYR A 171 10.40 -5.89 9.42
CA TYR A 171 10.07 -4.52 9.02
C TYR A 171 11.29 -3.59 9.00
N ALA A 172 11.28 -2.65 8.07
CA ALA A 172 12.18 -1.50 8.00
C ALA A 172 11.43 -0.22 8.34
N SER A 173 12.09 0.80 8.88
CA SER A 173 11.52 2.14 9.05
C SER A 173 12.59 3.20 8.85
N VAL A 174 12.18 4.45 8.60
CA VAL A 174 13.11 5.56 8.41
C VAL A 174 13.08 6.50 9.59
N ILE A 175 14.24 6.76 10.18
CA ILE A 175 14.49 7.91 11.04
C ILE A 175 14.84 9.09 10.12
N SER A 176 13.95 10.07 10.02
CA SER A 176 14.20 11.32 9.29
C SER A 176 14.96 12.32 10.17
N PRO A 177 15.76 13.24 9.60
CA PRO A 177 16.46 14.27 10.36
C PRO A 177 15.47 15.29 10.96
N GLU A 178 15.89 15.95 12.03
CA GLU A 178 15.13 17.06 12.64
C GLU A 178 15.30 18.32 11.78
N LEU A 179 14.20 18.85 11.24
CA LEU A 179 14.20 20.08 10.45
C LEU A 179 14.30 21.30 11.37
N LEU A 180 15.12 22.28 10.98
CA LEU A 180 15.10 23.60 11.61
C LEU A 180 13.99 24.41 10.95
N SER A 181 12.95 24.76 11.70
CA SER A 181 11.95 25.70 11.24
C SER A 181 12.63 27.05 11.01
N ALA A 182 12.53 27.60 9.79
CA ALA A 182 12.86 29.00 9.56
C ALA A 182 11.99 29.84 10.52
N THR A 183 12.62 30.49 11.50
CA THR A 183 11.97 31.52 12.31
C THR A 183 11.39 32.58 11.37
N GLU A 184 10.17 33.04 11.66
CA GLU A 184 9.38 33.98 10.86
C GLU A 184 10.03 35.38 10.72
N THR A 185 11.22 35.46 10.13
CA THR A 185 11.84 36.70 9.64
C THR A 185 12.88 36.33 8.61
N ASP A 186 12.47 35.97 7.39
CA ASP A 186 13.12 36.47 6.19
C ASP A 186 12.26 36.16 4.95
N THR A 187 11.52 37.18 4.56
CA THR A 187 11.10 37.37 3.18
C THR A 187 12.34 37.40 2.29
N GLN A 188 12.64 36.28 1.63
CA GLN A 188 13.02 36.13 0.21
C GLN A 188 13.85 34.85 0.01
N ASN A 189 13.33 33.93 -0.83
CA ASN A 189 14.05 32.86 -1.54
C ASN A 189 15.14 32.11 -0.76
N SER A 190 14.77 31.14 0.08
CA SER A 190 15.68 30.03 0.35
C SER A 190 15.03 28.70 -0.01
N ASP A 191 15.43 28.14 -1.15
CA ASP A 191 15.17 26.74 -1.54
C ASP A 191 15.95 25.74 -0.65
N THR A 192 16.53 26.20 0.45
CA THR A 192 17.47 25.45 1.28
C THR A 192 16.80 24.96 2.55
N VAL A 193 16.52 23.66 2.59
CA VAL A 193 16.08 22.97 3.81
C VAL A 193 17.26 22.81 4.75
N GLU A 194 17.14 23.33 5.97
CA GLU A 194 18.14 23.17 7.02
C GLU A 194 17.71 22.10 8.03
N CYS A 195 18.65 21.24 8.41
CA CYS A 195 18.42 20.19 9.38
C CYS A 195 19.41 20.30 10.54
N LYS A 196 18.93 20.08 11.76
CA LYS A 196 19.76 20.05 12.97
C LYS A 196 20.67 18.82 12.92
N GLY A 197 21.97 19.04 13.00
CA GLY A 197 22.97 17.95 12.93
C GLY A 197 23.18 17.37 11.53
N GLY A 198 22.63 18.00 10.49
CA GLY A 198 22.75 17.58 9.09
C GLY A 198 21.54 16.79 8.58
N CYS A 199 21.22 16.96 7.30
CA CYS A 199 20.08 16.27 6.68
C CYS A 199 20.48 14.84 6.32
N ASN A 200 20.28 13.88 7.23
CA ASN A 200 20.51 12.47 6.95
C ASN A 200 19.30 11.65 7.38
N SER A 201 18.85 10.73 6.53
CA SER A 201 17.81 9.76 6.87
C SER A 201 18.46 8.40 7.12
N VAL A 202 17.98 7.65 8.10
CA VAL A 202 18.52 6.33 8.45
C VAL A 202 17.42 5.28 8.36
N ILE A 203 17.62 4.28 7.50
CA ILE A 203 16.79 3.07 7.45
C ILE A 203 17.25 2.16 8.59
N ILE A 204 16.32 1.76 9.44
CA ILE A 204 16.54 0.80 10.52
C ILE A 204 15.65 -0.42 10.32
N PHE A 205 16.14 -1.60 10.70
CA PHE A 205 15.43 -2.86 10.58
C PHE A 205 14.98 -3.40 11.95
N SER A 206 13.90 -4.19 11.96
CA SER A 206 13.43 -4.95 13.13
C SER A 206 14.43 -6.02 13.51
N ASN A 207 14.93 -6.72 12.50
CA ASN A 207 16.01 -7.68 12.60
C ASN A 207 17.29 -6.98 13.06
N LYS A 208 17.89 -7.48 14.14
CA LYS A 208 19.08 -6.87 14.74
C LYS A 208 20.37 -7.27 14.05
N ASP A 209 20.31 -8.28 13.18
CA ASP A 209 21.46 -8.74 12.40
C ASP A 209 21.65 -7.89 11.11
N LEU A 210 20.65 -7.12 10.72
CA LEU A 210 20.72 -6.19 9.59
C LEU A 210 21.29 -4.83 10.02
N GLU A 211 22.28 -4.35 9.27
CA GLU A 211 22.86 -3.03 9.52
C GLU A 211 21.95 -1.88 9.07
N ALA A 212 22.00 -0.77 9.80
CA ALA A 212 21.25 0.42 9.44
C ALA A 212 21.87 1.12 8.21
N ILE A 213 21.04 1.56 7.27
CA ILE A 213 21.49 2.22 6.04
C ILE A 213 21.32 3.73 6.19
N THR A 214 22.40 4.51 6.05
CA THR A 214 22.36 5.98 6.15
C THR A 214 22.39 6.63 4.77
N ILE A 215 21.37 7.45 4.48
CA ILE A 215 21.27 8.22 3.23
C ILE A 215 21.54 9.69 3.55
N LYS A 216 22.66 10.21 3.03
CA LYS A 216 23.09 11.59 3.24
C LYS A 216 22.30 12.56 2.36
N GLY A 217 21.99 13.73 2.90
CA GLY A 217 21.23 14.78 2.23
C GLY A 217 19.72 14.55 2.10
N ALA A 218 19.20 13.44 2.65
CA ALA A 218 17.79 13.08 2.57
C ALA A 218 17.06 13.55 3.85
N TYR A 219 16.06 14.41 3.69
CA TYR A 219 15.26 14.94 4.80
C TYR A 219 13.77 14.60 4.71
N GLN A 220 13.30 14.18 3.53
CA GLN A 220 11.95 13.70 3.32
C GLN A 220 12.01 12.44 2.48
N SER A 221 11.30 11.39 2.91
CA SER A 221 11.44 10.09 2.28
C SER A 221 10.19 9.22 2.30
N GLN A 222 10.26 8.17 1.47
CA GLN A 222 9.31 7.06 1.46
C GLN A 222 10.04 5.76 1.17
N LEU A 223 9.74 4.72 1.93
CA LEU A 223 10.22 3.36 1.68
C LEU A 223 9.28 2.59 0.76
N GLU A 224 9.85 1.66 0.00
CA GLU A 224 9.16 0.72 -0.88
C GLU A 224 9.85 -0.64 -0.81
N ASN A 225 9.08 -1.74 -0.72
CA ASN A 225 9.63 -3.09 -0.78
C ASN A 225 9.63 -3.50 -2.25
N LEU A 226 10.82 -3.71 -2.81
CA LEU A 226 11.02 -4.01 -4.23
C LEU A 226 11.02 -5.51 -4.53
N LYS A 227 10.77 -6.34 -3.51
CA LYS A 227 10.85 -7.79 -3.54
C LYS A 227 12.26 -8.29 -3.85
N ASP A 228 12.40 -9.60 -3.88
CA ASP A 228 13.63 -10.26 -4.32
C ASP A 228 13.90 -9.98 -5.81
N LEU A 229 14.76 -8.99 -6.09
CA LEU A 229 15.16 -8.53 -7.42
C LEU A 229 16.35 -9.31 -7.97
N ASN A 230 17.34 -9.61 -7.11
CA ASN A 230 18.58 -10.29 -7.47
C ASN A 230 18.57 -11.81 -7.21
N SER A 231 17.41 -12.35 -6.83
CA SER A 231 17.16 -13.77 -6.61
C SER A 231 18.06 -14.39 -5.51
N ASP A 232 18.47 -13.59 -4.52
CA ASP A 232 19.29 -14.04 -3.39
C ASP A 232 18.46 -14.54 -2.19
N GLY A 233 17.13 -14.43 -2.29
CA GLY A 233 16.17 -14.85 -1.28
C GLY A 233 15.71 -13.73 -0.36
N ALA A 234 16.42 -12.60 -0.29
CA ALA A 234 16.03 -11.42 0.48
C ALA A 234 15.25 -10.40 -0.40
N ASP A 235 14.38 -9.62 0.23
CA ASP A 235 13.70 -8.50 -0.41
C ASP A 235 14.64 -7.27 -0.52
N GLU A 236 14.73 -6.66 -1.70
CA GLU A 236 15.35 -5.34 -1.88
C GLU A 236 14.49 -4.22 -1.31
N ILE A 237 15.16 -3.15 -0.85
CA ILE A 237 14.51 -1.96 -0.31
C ILE A 237 14.76 -0.73 -1.19
N GLY A 238 13.65 -0.12 -1.62
CA GLY A 238 13.61 1.16 -2.29
C GLY A 238 13.50 2.30 -1.29
N PHE A 239 14.34 3.32 -1.44
CA PHE A 239 14.25 4.57 -0.67
C PHE A 239 14.08 5.74 -1.63
N TRP A 240 12.94 6.41 -1.55
CA TRP A 240 12.69 7.66 -2.27
C TRP A 240 13.20 8.84 -1.45
N ASP A 241 14.20 9.56 -1.95
CA ASP A 241 14.60 10.88 -1.49
C ASP A 241 13.78 11.94 -2.22
N ILE A 242 13.00 12.73 -1.48
CA ILE A 242 12.00 13.66 -2.03
C ILE A 242 12.44 15.09 -1.77
N LYS A 243 12.67 15.83 -2.85
CA LYS A 243 13.02 17.26 -2.84
C LYS A 243 12.02 18.05 -3.70
N PRO A 244 11.98 19.40 -3.60
CA PRO A 244 11.03 20.21 -4.35
C PRO A 244 11.08 20.01 -5.87
N THR A 245 12.29 19.87 -6.41
CA THR A 245 12.53 19.81 -7.87
C THR A 245 12.95 18.42 -8.35
N THR A 246 13.21 17.48 -7.44
CA THR A 246 13.69 16.14 -7.80
C THR A 246 13.13 15.07 -6.87
N LYS A 247 12.92 13.88 -7.43
CA LYS A 247 12.77 12.64 -6.65
C LYS A 247 13.82 11.64 -7.08
N SER A 248 14.51 11.04 -6.13
CA SER A 248 15.58 10.08 -6.39
C SER A 248 15.25 8.75 -5.74
N LEU A 249 15.22 7.66 -6.51
CA LEU A 249 15.07 6.31 -5.98
C LEU A 249 16.45 5.68 -5.77
N TYR A 250 16.73 5.31 -4.52
CA TYR A 250 17.85 4.48 -4.14
C TYR A 250 17.36 3.03 -4.03
N VAL A 251 18.11 2.08 -4.58
CA VAL A 251 17.77 0.65 -4.56
C VAL A 251 18.88 -0.06 -3.80
N PHE A 252 18.56 -0.57 -2.62
CA PHE A 252 19.51 -1.25 -1.74
C PHE A 252 19.21 -2.73 -1.65
N ASN A 253 20.26 -3.54 -1.63
CA ASN A 253 20.20 -4.87 -1.06
C ASN A 253 20.13 -4.72 0.47
N ALA A 254 19.03 -5.15 1.07
CA ALA A 254 18.77 -4.89 2.49
C ALA A 254 19.70 -5.67 3.41
N SER A 255 20.11 -6.88 2.99
CA SER A 255 21.03 -7.76 3.75
C SER A 255 22.44 -7.20 3.86
N THR A 256 22.95 -6.57 2.82
CA THR A 256 24.33 -6.03 2.77
C THR A 256 24.40 -4.51 2.96
N GLY A 257 23.27 -3.81 2.86
CA GLY A 257 23.21 -2.35 2.88
C GLY A 257 23.80 -1.66 1.64
N THR A 258 24.15 -2.43 0.60
CA THR A 258 24.82 -1.92 -0.60
C THR A 258 23.82 -1.40 -1.63
N LEU A 259 24.23 -0.38 -2.40
CA LEU A 259 23.45 0.10 -3.53
C LEU A 259 23.62 -0.83 -4.72
N LEU A 260 22.52 -1.33 -5.26
CA LEU A 260 22.52 -2.16 -6.47
C LEU A 260 22.60 -1.34 -7.76
N THR A 261 22.30 -0.05 -7.69
CA THR A 261 22.45 0.91 -8.79
C THR A 261 22.72 2.30 -8.25
N LYS A 262 23.28 3.16 -9.12
CA LYS A 262 23.27 4.61 -8.87
C LYS A 262 21.84 5.11 -8.64
N PRO A 263 21.64 6.15 -7.81
CA PRO A 263 20.31 6.70 -7.56
C PRO A 263 19.62 7.14 -8.86
N ILE A 264 18.37 6.73 -9.02
CA ILE A 264 17.57 6.99 -10.22
C ILE A 264 16.85 8.33 -10.01
N VAL A 265 17.32 9.38 -10.67
CA VAL A 265 16.82 10.75 -10.44
C VAL A 265 15.77 11.13 -11.47
N ILE A 266 14.62 11.64 -11.01
CA ILE A 266 13.59 12.26 -11.84
C ILE A 266 13.50 13.75 -11.50
N ASN A 267 13.68 14.61 -12.51
CA ASN A 267 13.41 16.04 -12.43
C ASN A 267 11.89 16.26 -12.45
N THR A 268 11.30 16.53 -11.29
CA THR A 268 9.85 16.68 -11.13
C THR A 268 9.35 18.05 -11.55
N THR A 269 10.22 19.03 -11.77
CA THR A 269 9.87 20.32 -12.36
C THR A 269 9.42 20.14 -13.82
N VAL A 270 10.10 19.26 -14.55
CA VAL A 270 9.79 18.94 -15.96
C VAL A 270 8.80 17.78 -16.06
N HIS A 271 9.06 16.68 -15.35
CA HIS A 271 8.26 15.46 -15.41
C HIS A 271 7.30 15.37 -14.23
N LYS A 272 6.26 16.22 -14.24
CA LYS A 272 5.39 16.49 -13.08
C LYS A 272 4.56 15.30 -12.59
N ASN A 273 4.20 14.35 -13.46
CA ASN A 273 3.34 13.23 -13.10
C ASN A 273 4.14 11.92 -13.00
N LEU A 274 4.84 11.73 -11.88
CA LEU A 274 5.66 10.55 -11.63
C LEU A 274 4.87 9.23 -11.73
N LYS A 275 3.57 9.24 -11.44
CA LYS A 275 2.71 8.05 -11.52
C LYS A 275 2.54 7.51 -12.95
N LEU A 276 2.85 8.33 -13.96
CA LEU A 276 2.82 7.94 -15.37
C LEU A 276 4.20 7.51 -15.89
N ILE A 277 5.21 7.47 -15.02
CA ILE A 277 6.58 7.13 -15.38
C ILE A 277 6.92 5.81 -14.70
N ASP A 278 7.21 4.80 -15.49
CA ASP A 278 7.79 3.56 -15.01
C ASP A 278 9.26 3.80 -14.64
N VAL A 279 9.48 4.46 -13.50
CA VAL A 279 10.84 4.80 -12.99
C VAL A 279 11.65 3.53 -12.76
N PHE A 280 10.98 2.46 -12.35
CA PHE A 280 11.58 1.20 -11.99
C PHE A 280 10.69 0.04 -12.46
N LYS A 281 11.30 -0.97 -13.08
CA LYS A 281 10.62 -2.20 -13.51
C LYS A 281 11.57 -3.39 -13.50
N LYS A 282 11.19 -4.51 -12.86
CA LYS A 282 11.89 -5.80 -13.02
C LYS A 282 11.69 -6.30 -14.47
N THR A 283 12.78 -6.57 -15.16
CA THR A 283 12.77 -6.94 -16.60
C THR A 283 13.47 -8.26 -16.91
N GLY A 284 14.04 -8.90 -15.90
CA GLY A 284 14.53 -10.28 -15.97
C GLY A 284 15.10 -10.71 -14.62
N THR A 285 15.65 -11.93 -14.57
CA THR A 285 16.47 -12.37 -13.45
C THR A 285 17.66 -11.42 -13.30
N ASN A 286 17.77 -10.80 -12.13
CA ASN A 286 18.82 -9.86 -11.74
C ASN A 286 18.93 -8.70 -12.74
N LYS A 287 17.79 -8.29 -13.32
CA LYS A 287 17.74 -7.21 -14.30
C LYS A 287 16.57 -6.30 -14.05
N ILE A 288 16.87 -5.01 -13.97
CA ILE A 288 15.89 -3.95 -13.86
C ILE A 288 16.01 -3.01 -15.05
N THR A 289 14.89 -2.46 -15.49
CA THR A 289 14.87 -1.29 -16.34
C THR A 289 14.58 -0.10 -15.45
N VAL A 290 15.43 0.91 -15.55
CA VAL A 290 15.27 2.18 -14.83
C VAL A 290 14.98 3.27 -15.83
N THR A 291 14.15 4.23 -15.45
CA THR A 291 13.90 5.45 -16.23
C THR A 291 14.33 6.65 -15.40
N TYR A 292 15.17 7.51 -15.96
CA TYR A 292 15.75 8.66 -15.26
C TYR A 292 15.71 9.92 -16.13
N SER A 293 15.77 11.08 -15.49
CA SER A 293 15.89 12.37 -16.18
C SER A 293 17.33 12.63 -16.58
N ALA A 294 17.53 12.96 -17.85
CA ALA A 294 18.82 13.34 -18.40
C ALA A 294 18.70 14.61 -19.24
N GLU A 295 19.75 15.42 -19.25
CA GLU A 295 19.82 16.55 -20.16
C GLU A 295 20.36 16.09 -21.52
N ALA A 296 19.65 16.45 -22.59
CA ALA A 296 20.07 16.22 -23.96
C ALA A 296 19.71 17.46 -24.81
N ASN A 297 20.73 18.09 -25.42
CA ASN A 297 20.55 19.28 -26.26
C ASN A 297 19.83 20.43 -25.54
N GLY A 298 20.17 20.70 -24.28
CA GLY A 298 19.56 21.77 -23.48
C GLY A 298 18.11 21.51 -23.06
N LYS A 299 17.63 20.27 -23.19
CA LYS A 299 16.28 19.84 -22.76
C LYS A 299 16.39 18.65 -21.84
N TRP A 300 15.54 18.64 -20.81
CA TRP A 300 15.34 17.47 -19.97
C TRP A 300 14.47 16.44 -20.69
N VAL A 301 15.00 15.23 -20.83
CA VAL A 301 14.34 14.08 -21.42
C VAL A 301 14.38 12.90 -20.47
N LEU A 302 13.43 11.97 -20.61
CA LEU A 302 13.52 10.67 -19.95
C LEU A 302 14.38 9.74 -20.79
N LYS A 303 15.34 9.09 -20.15
CA LYS A 303 16.10 7.98 -20.72
C LYS A 303 15.85 6.73 -19.90
N SER A 304 15.95 5.58 -20.55
CA SER A 304 15.84 4.29 -19.88
C SER A 304 17.05 3.44 -20.20
N GLU A 305 17.49 2.67 -19.21
CA GLU A 305 18.56 1.69 -19.37
C GLU A 305 18.25 0.42 -18.59
N VAL A 306 18.86 -0.69 -19.02
CA VAL A 306 18.77 -1.98 -18.34
C VAL A 306 20.01 -2.12 -17.48
N ILE A 307 19.82 -2.35 -16.19
CA ILE A 307 20.87 -2.57 -15.21
C ILE A 307 20.83 -4.04 -14.79
N VAL A 308 22.00 -4.68 -14.85
CA VAL A 308 22.21 -5.99 -14.25
C VAL A 308 22.56 -5.75 -12.78
N LEU A 309 21.83 -6.40 -11.89
CA LEU A 309 22.04 -6.35 -10.46
C LEU A 309 23.02 -7.46 -10.09
N ASP A 310 23.94 -7.12 -9.20
CA ASP A 310 24.86 -8.08 -8.58
C ASP A 310 24.16 -8.92 -7.51
#